data_AF-A0A841MCM2-F1
#
_entry.id   AF-A0A841MCM2-F1
#
_cell.length_a   1.000
_cell.length_b   1.000
_cell.length_c   1.000
_cell.angle_alpha   90.00
_cell.angle_beta   90.00
_cell.angle_gamma   90.00
#
_symmetry.space_group_name_H-M   'P 1'
#
loop_
_entity.id
_entity.type
_entity.pdbx_description
1 polymer ?
#
loop_
_entity_poly.entity_id
_entity_poly.type
_entity_poly.pdbx_seq_one_letter_code
_entity_poly.pdbx_strand_id
1 'polypeptide(L)'
;MGVDEVLKELEIIKSTFRAKIITSNYKQINPYEISWDNYNTGIFKNIYAKEYEYIVRNRQYSFLLSDDKGCVQFYYQFHRNTIQKLKMAYYPYPVELNESKEEIENLINDSNDMILMEYYYDLWNIFSHNFELNVNDETLKKLVMDSIAHGNNESTESLLLAKLDYKYKTTNSSHIRVDYDTNVKSHNKCEIQIGAINYIRFPLKKMISPFLFFEFIFKNIFKANFDDLSRKTSYKTHKSLAKKKSFDIPGFNEESIFLIHKD
;
A
#
# COMPACT_ATOMS: atom_id res chain seq x y z
N MET A 1 0.23 -21.13 -14.37
CA MET A 1 -0.86 -20.16 -14.36
C MET A 1 -0.66 -19.21 -15.53
N GLY A 2 -1.53 -19.27 -16.54
CA GLY A 2 -1.46 -18.44 -17.75
C GLY A 2 -2.27 -17.14 -17.66
N VAL A 3 -2.21 -16.31 -18.70
CA VAL A 3 -2.90 -15.00 -18.76
C VAL A 3 -4.42 -15.16 -18.56
N ASP A 4 -5.05 -16.03 -19.35
CA ASP A 4 -6.49 -16.28 -19.29
C ASP A 4 -6.94 -16.81 -17.92
N GLU A 5 -6.09 -17.60 -17.27
CA GLU A 5 -6.39 -18.16 -15.96
C GLU A 5 -6.39 -17.08 -14.87
N VAL A 6 -5.47 -16.12 -14.96
CA VAL A 6 -5.43 -14.97 -14.05
C VAL A 6 -6.64 -14.07 -14.29
N LEU A 7 -6.94 -13.71 -15.55
CA LEU A 7 -8.11 -12.89 -15.88
C LEU A 7 -9.41 -13.53 -15.37
N LYS A 8 -9.58 -14.84 -15.58
CA LYS A 8 -10.72 -15.59 -15.07
C LYS A 8 -10.82 -15.51 -13.54
N GLU A 9 -9.70 -15.55 -12.83
CA GLU A 9 -9.70 -15.38 -11.37
C GLU A 9 -10.07 -13.97 -10.93
N LEU A 10 -9.61 -12.94 -11.64
CA LEU A 10 -9.99 -11.56 -11.36
C LEU A 10 -11.51 -11.36 -11.56
N GLU A 11 -12.11 -11.96 -12.58
CA GLU A 11 -13.57 -11.97 -12.76
C GLU A 11 -14.31 -12.76 -11.67
N ILE A 12 -13.74 -13.89 -11.24
CA ILE A 12 -14.29 -14.66 -10.11
C ILE A 12 -14.23 -13.84 -8.82
N ILE A 13 -13.15 -13.10 -8.57
CA ILE A 13 -13.04 -12.19 -7.42
C ILE A 13 -14.13 -11.12 -7.52
N LYS A 14 -14.21 -10.44 -8.67
CA LYS A 14 -15.19 -9.38 -8.91
C LYS A 14 -16.62 -9.83 -8.62
N SER A 15 -17.00 -11.02 -9.09
CA SER A 15 -18.34 -11.57 -8.89
C SER A 15 -18.57 -12.11 -7.48
N THR A 16 -17.58 -12.79 -6.88
CA THR A 16 -17.68 -13.43 -5.56
C THR A 16 -17.73 -12.40 -4.43
N PHE A 17 -16.90 -11.35 -4.51
CA PHE A 17 -16.74 -10.33 -3.48
C PHE A 17 -17.41 -8.99 -3.84
N ARG A 18 -18.31 -9.00 -4.85
CA ARG A 18 -18.98 -7.80 -5.40
C ARG A 18 -19.55 -6.85 -4.36
N ALA A 19 -20.04 -7.39 -3.23
CA ALA A 19 -20.67 -6.61 -2.17
C ALA A 19 -19.74 -5.59 -1.51
N LYS A 20 -18.41 -5.79 -1.61
CA LYS A 20 -17.40 -4.87 -1.08
C LYS A 20 -16.47 -4.30 -2.15
N ILE A 21 -16.80 -4.44 -3.43
CA ILE A 21 -16.01 -3.87 -4.52
C ILE A 21 -16.77 -2.69 -5.10
N ILE A 22 -16.23 -1.48 -4.96
CA ILE A 22 -16.79 -0.26 -5.55
C ILE A 22 -16.56 -0.27 -7.06
N THR A 23 -15.31 -0.49 -7.48
CA THR A 23 -14.92 -0.50 -8.89
C THR A 23 -13.72 -1.40 -9.09
N SER A 24 -13.59 -1.92 -10.32
CA SER A 24 -12.41 -2.63 -10.80
C SER A 24 -11.71 -1.82 -11.90
N ASN A 25 -10.39 -1.94 -12.02
CA ASN A 25 -9.62 -1.30 -13.10
C ASN A 25 -8.52 -2.22 -13.69
N TYR A 26 -8.54 -3.51 -13.37
CA TYR A 26 -7.62 -4.47 -13.99
C TYR A 26 -7.95 -4.67 -15.48
N LYS A 27 -6.92 -4.91 -16.28
CA LYS A 27 -7.00 -5.09 -17.72
C LYS A 27 -5.78 -5.85 -18.23
N GLN A 28 -5.98 -6.61 -19.30
CA GLN A 28 -4.87 -7.11 -20.10
C GLN A 28 -4.36 -5.97 -21.00
N ILE A 29 -3.18 -5.44 -20.71
CA ILE A 29 -2.60 -4.31 -21.45
C ILE A 29 -2.02 -4.77 -22.78
N ASN A 30 -1.44 -5.97 -22.79
CA ASN A 30 -0.90 -6.62 -23.97
C ASN A 30 -0.96 -8.16 -23.79
N PRO A 31 -0.60 -8.98 -24.79
CA PRO A 31 -0.66 -10.45 -24.68
C PRO A 31 0.13 -11.06 -23.51
N TYR A 32 1.01 -10.29 -22.87
CA TYR A 32 1.94 -10.75 -21.86
C TYR A 32 1.83 -9.97 -20.54
N GLU A 33 0.81 -9.13 -20.38
CA GLU A 33 0.72 -8.24 -19.21
C GLU A 33 -0.72 -8.01 -18.76
N ILE A 34 -0.95 -8.19 -17.46
CA ILE A 34 -2.17 -7.82 -16.77
C ILE A 34 -1.80 -6.73 -15.76
N SER A 35 -2.43 -5.57 -15.89
CA SER A 35 -2.20 -4.39 -15.06
C SER A 35 -3.47 -3.52 -15.07
N TRP A 36 -3.32 -2.20 -15.03
CA TRP A 36 -4.35 -1.18 -15.21
C TRP A 36 -3.86 -0.16 -16.26
N ASP A 37 -4.78 0.66 -16.78
CA ASP A 37 -4.42 1.68 -17.78
C ASP A 37 -3.39 2.68 -17.22
N ASN A 38 -2.42 3.09 -18.05
CA ASN A 38 -1.34 4.02 -17.71
C ASN A 38 -0.57 3.62 -16.45
N TYR A 39 -0.16 2.35 -16.37
CA TYR A 39 0.69 1.86 -15.30
C TYR A 39 1.94 2.75 -15.15
N ASN A 40 2.08 3.37 -13.98
CA ASN A 40 3.24 4.18 -13.64
C ASN A 40 4.09 3.46 -12.58
N THR A 41 5.35 3.21 -12.91
CA THR A 41 6.30 2.59 -12.00
C THR A 41 6.88 3.63 -11.04
N GLY A 42 6.74 3.41 -9.74
CA GLY A 42 7.44 4.20 -8.73
C GLY A 42 6.94 3.86 -7.34
N ILE A 43 7.86 3.50 -6.43
CA ILE A 43 7.56 3.51 -5.01
C ILE A 43 7.70 4.97 -4.59
N PHE A 44 6.60 5.58 -4.14
CA PHE A 44 6.67 6.88 -3.51
C PHE A 44 7.48 6.72 -2.22
N LYS A 45 8.67 7.32 -2.14
CA LYS A 45 9.43 7.44 -0.88
C LYS A 45 8.82 8.51 0.04
N ASN A 46 7.50 8.65 0.02
CA ASN A 46 6.76 9.70 0.71
C ASN A 46 5.85 9.08 1.79
N ILE A 47 5.21 9.94 2.58
CA ILE A 47 4.13 9.59 3.53
C ILE A 47 3.11 8.65 2.88
N TYR A 48 2.79 7.53 3.53
CA TYR A 48 1.87 6.50 3.04
C TYR A 48 0.54 7.07 2.51
N ALA A 49 -0.05 8.03 3.23
CA ALA A 49 -1.28 8.68 2.81
C ALA A 49 -1.20 9.31 1.41
N LYS A 50 -0.05 9.90 1.04
CA LYS A 50 0.18 10.45 -0.31
C LYS A 50 0.34 9.37 -1.36
N GLU A 51 1.02 8.27 -1.04
CA GLU A 51 1.13 7.11 -1.93
C GLU A 51 -0.28 6.55 -2.22
N TYR A 52 -1.07 6.33 -1.16
CA TYR A 52 -2.44 5.85 -1.29
C TYR A 52 -3.32 6.81 -2.10
N GLU A 53 -3.28 8.11 -1.80
CA GLU A 53 -4.06 9.12 -2.54
C GLU A 53 -3.70 9.11 -4.02
N TYR A 54 -2.40 9.05 -4.35
CA TYR A 54 -1.93 8.96 -5.72
C TYR A 54 -2.49 7.71 -6.41
N ILE A 55 -2.41 6.55 -5.76
CA ILE A 55 -2.91 5.28 -6.31
C ILE A 55 -4.40 5.39 -6.64
N VAL A 56 -5.21 5.92 -5.72
CA VAL A 56 -6.65 6.02 -5.91
C VAL A 56 -7.00 7.06 -6.98
N ARG A 57 -6.42 8.27 -6.91
CA ARG A 57 -6.70 9.36 -7.86
C ARG A 57 -6.32 9.00 -9.30
N ASN A 58 -5.23 8.26 -9.48
CA ASN A 58 -4.75 7.85 -10.80
C ASN A 58 -5.22 6.44 -11.20
N ARG A 59 -6.19 5.87 -10.45
CA ARG A 59 -6.77 4.54 -10.68
C ARG A 59 -5.73 3.42 -10.84
N GLN A 60 -4.63 3.50 -10.10
CA GLN A 60 -3.52 2.54 -10.14
C GLN A 60 -3.82 1.30 -9.28
N TYR A 61 -4.98 0.69 -9.44
CA TYR A 61 -5.42 -0.46 -8.64
C TYR A 61 -6.21 -1.46 -9.48
N SER A 62 -6.31 -2.71 -9.03
CA SER A 62 -7.20 -3.69 -9.66
C SER A 62 -8.61 -3.62 -9.10
N PHE A 63 -8.74 -3.45 -7.78
CA PHE A 63 -10.02 -3.34 -7.08
C PHE A 63 -9.97 -2.24 -6.03
N LEU A 64 -11.00 -1.41 -5.98
CA LEU A 64 -11.27 -0.47 -4.88
C LEU A 64 -12.38 -1.04 -4.00
N LEU A 65 -12.15 -1.09 -2.69
CA LEU A 65 -13.05 -1.71 -1.73
C LEU A 65 -14.02 -0.70 -1.10
N SER A 66 -15.17 -1.16 -0.62
CA SER A 66 -16.13 -0.34 0.13
C SER A 66 -15.80 -0.26 1.63
N ASP A 67 -16.49 0.64 2.34
CA ASP A 67 -16.39 0.92 3.78
C ASP A 67 -15.03 1.47 4.19
N ASP A 68 -14.01 0.62 4.19
CA ASP A 68 -12.64 0.95 4.56
C ASP A 68 -11.84 1.54 3.41
N LYS A 69 -12.44 1.73 2.22
CA LYS A 69 -11.85 2.34 1.01
C LYS A 69 -10.50 1.77 0.54
N GLY A 70 -9.95 0.73 1.16
CA GLY A 70 -8.68 0.13 0.75
C GLY A 70 -8.68 -0.33 -0.71
N CYS A 71 -7.51 -0.50 -1.31
CA CYS A 71 -7.41 -0.99 -2.68
C CYS A 71 -6.44 -2.17 -2.81
N VAL A 72 -6.73 -3.04 -3.78
CA VAL A 72 -5.94 -4.23 -4.10
C VAL A 72 -5.35 -4.08 -5.49
N GLN A 73 -4.06 -4.36 -5.63
CA GLN A 73 -3.34 -4.42 -6.89
C GLN A 73 -3.00 -5.86 -7.27
N PHE A 74 -3.21 -6.19 -8.54
CA PHE A 74 -2.76 -7.41 -9.20
C PHE A 74 -2.03 -7.01 -10.49
N TYR A 75 -0.71 -7.13 -10.47
CA TYR A 75 0.15 -6.94 -11.64
C TYR A 75 0.78 -8.28 -12.01
N TYR A 76 0.74 -8.63 -13.29
CA TYR A 76 1.36 -9.84 -13.82
C TYR A 76 2.05 -9.55 -15.15
N GLN A 77 3.28 -10.04 -15.28
CA GLN A 77 4.02 -10.07 -16.54
C GLN A 77 4.34 -11.53 -16.87
N PHE A 78 4.16 -11.91 -18.13
CA PHE A 78 4.32 -13.28 -18.61
C PHE A 78 5.41 -13.37 -19.66
N HIS A 79 6.06 -14.53 -19.72
CA HIS A 79 6.90 -14.93 -20.84
C HIS A 79 6.48 -16.33 -21.27
N ARG A 80 6.11 -16.50 -22.55
CA ARG A 80 5.64 -17.79 -23.11
C ARG A 80 4.56 -18.46 -22.23
N ASN A 81 3.54 -17.69 -21.82
CA ASN A 81 2.43 -18.11 -20.96
C ASN A 81 2.83 -18.59 -19.55
N THR A 82 4.05 -18.28 -19.10
CA THR A 82 4.52 -18.52 -17.74
C THR A 82 4.72 -17.18 -17.03
N ILE A 83 4.40 -17.10 -15.74
CA ILE A 83 4.58 -15.87 -14.97
C ILE A 83 6.08 -15.59 -14.87
N GLN A 84 6.48 -14.41 -15.33
CA GLN A 84 7.84 -13.88 -15.20
C GLN A 84 7.93 -12.93 -14.00
N LYS A 85 6.93 -12.05 -13.84
CA LYS A 85 6.81 -11.15 -12.69
C LYS A 85 5.38 -11.10 -12.18
N LEU A 86 5.24 -10.95 -10.88
CA LEU A 86 3.95 -10.78 -10.22
C LEU A 86 4.12 -9.78 -9.09
N LYS A 87 3.11 -8.92 -8.91
CA LYS A 87 2.94 -8.13 -7.69
C LYS A 87 1.49 -8.20 -7.25
N MET A 88 1.27 -8.58 -6.00
CA MET A 88 -0.03 -8.49 -5.35
C MET A 88 0.11 -7.61 -4.12
N ALA A 89 -0.66 -6.54 -4.04
CA ALA A 89 -0.57 -5.62 -2.91
C ALA A 89 -1.93 -5.26 -2.36
N TYR A 90 -2.00 -5.09 -1.05
CA TYR A 90 -3.15 -4.52 -0.36
C TYR A 90 -2.76 -3.22 0.33
N TYR A 91 -3.42 -2.14 -0.08
CA TYR A 91 -3.29 -0.81 0.46
C TYR A 91 -4.52 -0.50 1.34
N PRO A 92 -4.42 -0.62 2.68
CA PRO A 92 -5.45 -0.11 3.57
C PRO A 92 -5.69 1.40 3.38
N TYR A 93 -6.90 1.89 3.64
CA TYR A 93 -7.10 3.34 3.63
C TYR A 93 -6.29 3.99 4.76
N PRO A 94 -5.69 5.17 4.52
CA PRO A 94 -5.01 5.94 5.53
C PRO A 94 -5.98 6.36 6.64
N VAL A 95 -5.85 5.75 7.81
CA VAL A 95 -6.59 6.11 9.02
C VAL A 95 -5.65 6.90 9.92
N GLU A 96 -6.11 8.08 10.36
CA GLU A 96 -5.41 8.91 11.33
C GLU A 96 -5.17 8.13 12.62
N LEU A 97 -3.91 8.06 13.04
CA LEU A 97 -3.49 7.47 14.29
C LEU A 97 -3.71 8.50 15.39
N ASN A 98 -4.44 8.11 16.42
CA ASN A 98 -4.56 8.88 17.65
C ASN A 98 -3.34 8.58 18.54
N GLU A 99 -2.14 8.88 18.05
CA GLU A 99 -0.92 8.77 18.85
C GLU A 99 -0.64 10.11 19.51
N SER A 100 -0.38 10.06 20.82
CA SER A 100 0.03 11.24 21.57
C SER A 100 1.42 11.68 21.12
N LYS A 101 1.71 12.98 21.25
CA LYS A 101 3.03 13.56 20.94
C LYS A 101 4.19 12.79 21.61
N GLU A 102 3.97 12.32 22.83
CA GLU A 102 4.94 11.56 23.63
C GLU A 102 5.24 10.16 23.05
N GLU A 103 4.24 9.49 22.46
CA GLU A 103 4.43 8.19 21.80
C GLU A 103 5.23 8.31 20.50
N ILE A 104 5.02 9.39 19.75
CA ILE A 104 5.78 9.70 18.52
C ILE A 104 7.25 10.02 18.86
N GLU A 105 7.50 10.82 19.91
CA GLU A 105 8.85 11.15 20.38
C GLU A 105 9.64 9.90 20.81
N ASN A 106 8.99 8.94 21.46
CA ASN A 106 9.60 7.67 21.83
C ASN A 106 9.93 6.79 20.61
N LEU A 107 9.03 6.74 19.61
CA LEU A 107 9.26 6.01 18.36
C LEU A 107 10.46 6.57 17.56
N ILE A 108 10.72 7.87 17.64
CA ILE A 108 11.86 8.52 16.97
C ILE A 108 13.17 8.13 17.64
N ASN A 109 13.23 8.11 18.98
CA ASN A 109 14.43 7.71 19.70
C ASN A 109 14.82 6.25 19.40
N ASP A 110 13.84 5.41 19.07
CA ASP A 110 14.04 4.00 18.77
C ASP A 110 14.15 3.68 17.27
N SER A 111 13.95 4.65 16.35
CA SER A 111 13.91 4.40 14.89
C SER A 111 14.82 5.30 14.05
N ASN A 112 15.56 4.69 13.11
CA ASN A 112 16.33 5.39 12.07
C ASN A 112 15.44 5.78 10.86
N ASP A 113 14.22 6.23 11.10
CA ASP A 113 13.29 6.61 10.05
C ASP A 113 13.53 8.06 9.58
N MET A 114 14.00 8.19 8.35
CA MET A 114 14.40 9.46 7.74
C MET A 114 13.22 10.43 7.56
N ILE A 115 11.99 9.92 7.41
CA ILE A 115 10.78 10.74 7.22
C ILE A 115 10.32 11.31 8.57
N LEU A 116 10.36 10.49 9.63
CA LEU A 116 10.12 10.94 10.99
C LEU A 116 11.18 11.95 11.45
N MET A 117 12.45 11.75 11.05
CA MET A 117 13.53 12.69 11.31
C MET A 117 13.36 14.02 10.55
N GLU A 118 12.90 13.99 9.29
CA GLU A 118 12.58 15.21 8.52
C GLU A 118 11.41 15.99 9.15
N TYR A 119 10.36 15.29 9.59
CA TYR A 119 9.25 15.89 10.35
C TYR A 119 9.74 16.60 11.61
N TYR A 120 10.59 15.95 12.40
CA TYR A 120 11.11 16.52 13.64
C TYR A 120 12.12 17.65 13.41
N TYR A 121 12.91 17.57 12.33
CA TYR A 121 13.79 18.65 11.90
C TYR A 121 12.99 19.90 11.48
N ASP A 122 11.90 19.72 10.74
CA ASP A 122 10.97 20.79 10.40
C ASP A 122 10.40 21.46 11.67
N LEU A 123 9.96 20.66 12.66
CA LEU A 123 9.48 21.16 13.95
C LEU A 123 10.58 21.87 14.75
N TRP A 124 11.78 21.28 14.81
CA TRP A 124 12.91 21.85 15.55
C TRP A 124 13.33 23.21 14.97
N ASN A 125 13.34 23.36 13.64
CA ASN A 125 13.61 24.64 12.98
C ASN A 125 12.57 25.71 13.35
N ILE A 126 11.30 25.32 13.50
CA ILE A 126 10.21 26.21 13.91
C ILE A 126 10.39 26.65 15.37
N PHE A 127 10.66 25.71 16.28
CA PHE A 127 10.81 26.03 17.70
C PHE A 127 12.12 26.77 18.01
N SER A 128 13.18 26.54 17.23
CA SER A 128 14.54 27.07 17.50
C SER A 128 14.84 28.43 16.86
N HIS A 129 13.86 29.10 16.26
CA HIS A 129 13.92 30.50 15.81
C HIS A 129 15.07 30.89 14.84
N ASN A 130 15.67 29.95 14.10
CA ASN A 130 16.47 30.28 12.90
C ASN A 130 15.59 30.38 11.64
N PHE A 131 14.38 30.93 11.79
CA PHE A 131 13.53 31.33 10.68
C PHE A 131 13.96 32.71 10.18
N GLU A 132 15.09 32.77 9.48
CA GLU A 132 15.10 33.63 8.30
C GLU A 132 14.17 32.96 7.29
N LEU A 133 12.93 33.46 7.23
CA LEU A 133 11.85 33.04 6.34
C LEU A 133 12.31 32.99 4.87
N ASN A 134 12.97 31.91 4.46
CA ASN A 134 12.98 31.46 3.07
C ASN A 134 11.83 30.47 2.83
N VAL A 135 10.67 30.75 3.42
CA VAL A 135 9.40 30.22 2.90
C VAL A 135 9.06 31.08 1.68
N ASN A 136 9.62 30.70 0.53
CA ASN A 136 9.22 31.22 -0.78
C ASN A 136 7.86 30.63 -1.23
N ASP A 137 6.96 30.34 -0.29
CA ASP A 137 5.62 29.86 -0.56
C ASP A 137 4.65 31.02 -0.35
N GLU A 138 4.57 31.88 -1.38
CA GLU A 138 3.57 32.95 -1.53
C GLU A 138 2.16 32.47 -1.15
N THR A 139 1.84 31.21 -1.43
CA THR A 139 0.57 30.55 -1.08
C THR A 139 0.35 30.48 0.43
N LEU A 140 1.40 30.18 1.21
CA LEU A 140 1.30 30.06 2.66
C LEU A 140 1.13 31.44 3.32
N LYS A 141 1.88 32.44 2.86
CA LYS A 141 1.70 33.84 3.32
C LYS A 141 0.28 34.31 3.05
N LYS A 142 -0.24 34.03 1.85
CA LYS A 142 -1.62 34.37 1.48
C LYS A 142 -2.65 33.64 2.35
N LEU A 143 -2.50 32.34 2.58
CA LEU A 143 -3.40 31.55 3.43
C LEU A 143 -3.45 32.07 4.89
N VAL A 144 -2.30 32.45 5.45
CA VAL A 144 -2.24 33.03 6.80
C VAL A 144 -2.93 34.39 6.84
N MET A 145 -2.68 35.25 5.85
CA MET A 145 -3.33 36.56 5.73
C MET A 145 -4.84 36.44 5.53
N ASP A 146 -5.29 35.51 4.67
CA ASP A 146 -6.70 35.24 4.43
C ASP A 146 -7.37 34.69 5.71
N SER A 147 -6.71 33.80 6.46
CA SER A 147 -7.22 33.27 7.73
C SER A 147 -7.41 34.37 8.79
N ILE A 148 -6.42 35.25 8.95
CA ILE A 148 -6.48 36.39 9.88
C ILE A 148 -7.60 37.36 9.45
N ALA A 149 -7.72 37.64 8.14
CA ALA A 149 -8.76 38.52 7.60
C ALA A 149 -10.19 37.99 7.84
N HIS A 150 -10.35 36.68 8.04
CA HIS A 150 -11.64 36.04 8.35
C HIS A 150 -11.85 35.81 9.86
N GLY A 151 -11.07 36.47 10.72
CA GLY A 151 -11.28 36.50 12.18
C GLY A 151 -10.58 35.38 12.95
N ASN A 152 -9.56 34.75 12.35
CA ASN A 152 -8.70 33.83 13.08
C ASN A 152 -7.65 34.59 13.89
N ASN A 153 -7.63 34.37 15.21
CA ASN A 153 -6.75 35.06 16.16
C ASN A 153 -5.58 34.18 16.65
N GLU A 154 -5.39 33.00 16.05
CA GLU A 154 -4.24 32.14 16.36
C GLU A 154 -2.93 32.74 15.85
N SER A 155 -1.81 32.42 16.53
CA SER A 155 -0.50 32.90 16.10
C SER A 155 -0.06 32.22 14.80
N THR A 156 0.85 32.85 14.07
CA THR A 156 1.40 32.28 12.84
C THR A 156 2.02 30.90 13.10
N GLU A 157 2.66 30.72 14.25
CA GLU A 157 3.22 29.44 14.71
C GLU A 157 2.11 28.39 14.89
N SER A 158 0.99 28.72 15.53
CA SER A 158 -0.15 27.82 15.67
C SER A 158 -0.75 27.43 14.32
N LEU A 159 -0.89 28.37 13.39
CA LEU A 159 -1.39 28.10 12.04
C LEU A 159 -0.43 27.24 11.21
N LEU A 160 0.89 27.44 11.39
CA LEU A 160 1.93 26.62 10.76
C LEU A 160 1.96 25.21 11.36
N LEU A 161 1.87 25.09 12.68
CA LEU A 161 1.74 23.80 13.38
C LEU A 161 0.49 23.07 12.93
N ALA A 162 -0.66 23.71 12.87
CA ALA A 162 -1.90 23.11 12.36
C ALA A 162 -1.77 22.65 10.89
N LYS A 163 -1.04 23.39 10.04
CA LYS A 163 -0.75 22.98 8.66
C LYS A 163 0.23 21.81 8.61
N LEU A 164 1.21 21.74 9.51
CA LEU A 164 2.15 20.62 9.62
C LEU A 164 1.45 19.38 10.14
N ASP A 165 0.68 19.51 11.22
CA ASP A 165 -0.18 18.46 11.75
C ASP A 165 -1.15 17.97 10.66
N TYR A 166 -1.74 18.87 9.86
CA TYR A 166 -2.55 18.50 8.70
C TYR A 166 -1.73 17.81 7.59
N LYS A 167 -0.53 18.30 7.27
CA LYS A 167 0.39 17.77 6.25
C LYS A 167 0.94 16.40 6.63
N TYR A 168 1.12 16.15 7.92
CA TYR A 168 1.82 15.02 8.49
C TYR A 168 0.95 14.17 9.42
N LYS A 169 -0.39 14.34 9.41
CA LYS A 169 -1.34 13.47 10.13
C LYS A 169 -0.84 12.05 10.03
N THR A 170 -0.38 11.50 11.15
CA THR A 170 0.21 10.16 11.18
C THR A 170 -0.91 9.22 10.84
N THR A 171 -0.77 8.49 9.73
CA THR A 171 -1.70 7.43 9.37
C THR A 171 -1.02 6.09 9.56
N ASN A 172 -1.77 4.98 9.48
CA ASN A 172 -1.14 3.69 9.22
C ASN A 172 -0.10 3.81 8.08
N SER A 173 1.03 3.13 8.24
CA SER A 173 2.26 3.48 7.52
C SER A 173 2.53 2.60 6.30
N SER A 174 1.72 1.57 6.04
CA SER A 174 2.12 0.53 5.09
C SER A 174 1.02 -0.23 4.39
N HIS A 175 1.41 -0.80 3.25
CA HIS A 175 0.72 -1.88 2.54
C HIS A 175 1.38 -3.24 2.80
N ILE A 176 0.67 -4.33 2.54
CA ILE A 176 1.23 -5.69 2.46
C ILE A 176 1.41 -6.04 0.98
N ARG A 177 2.56 -6.58 0.59
CA ARG A 177 2.84 -6.97 -0.79
C ARG A 177 3.45 -8.36 -0.89
N VAL A 178 3.01 -9.12 -1.88
CA VAL A 178 3.66 -10.32 -2.38
C VAL A 178 4.29 -10.00 -3.72
N ASP A 179 5.61 -10.18 -3.82
CA ASP A 179 6.36 -9.99 -5.05
C ASP A 179 6.89 -11.33 -5.56
N TYR A 180 6.93 -11.45 -6.88
CA TYR A 180 7.67 -12.50 -7.57
C TYR A 180 8.39 -11.94 -8.79
N ASP A 181 9.65 -12.30 -8.96
CA ASP A 181 10.44 -12.00 -10.16
C ASP A 181 11.39 -13.17 -10.42
N THR A 182 11.28 -13.81 -11.59
CA THR A 182 12.17 -14.94 -11.94
C THR A 182 13.63 -14.53 -12.05
N ASN A 183 13.89 -13.25 -12.32
CA ASN A 183 15.18 -12.71 -12.69
C ASN A 183 15.88 -12.01 -11.52
N VAL A 184 15.22 -11.90 -10.36
CA VAL A 184 15.84 -11.28 -9.19
C VAL A 184 17.00 -12.12 -8.68
N LYS A 185 18.12 -11.46 -8.41
CA LYS A 185 19.34 -12.06 -7.84
C LYS A 185 19.69 -11.50 -6.47
N SER A 186 19.12 -10.35 -6.12
CA SER A 186 19.42 -9.63 -4.88
C SER A 186 18.64 -10.14 -3.67
N HIS A 187 17.54 -10.88 -3.87
CA HIS A 187 16.69 -11.44 -2.80
C HIS A 187 15.95 -12.68 -3.34
N ASN A 188 15.02 -13.23 -2.56
CA ASN A 188 14.25 -14.41 -2.95
C ASN A 188 13.34 -14.14 -4.14
N LYS A 189 13.15 -15.16 -4.98
CA LYS A 189 12.28 -15.06 -6.16
C LYS A 189 10.82 -14.77 -5.83
N CYS A 190 10.35 -15.21 -4.66
CA CYS A 190 8.98 -15.01 -4.19
C CYS A 190 9.02 -14.64 -2.70
N GLU A 191 8.36 -13.55 -2.33
CA GLU A 191 8.42 -13.04 -0.96
C GLU A 191 7.17 -12.23 -0.60
N ILE A 192 6.90 -12.17 0.69
CA ILE A 192 5.93 -11.24 1.28
C ILE A 192 6.69 -10.18 2.08
N GLN A 193 6.22 -8.93 2.00
CA GLN A 193 6.80 -7.79 2.69
C GLN A 193 5.73 -6.83 3.20
N ILE A 194 6.13 -6.05 4.19
CA ILE A 194 5.39 -4.88 4.66
C ILE A 194 6.12 -3.67 4.09
N GLY A 195 5.46 -2.88 3.24
CA GLY A 195 6.07 -1.79 2.47
C GLY A 195 6.87 -0.76 3.28
N ALA A 196 6.44 -0.43 4.50
CA ALA A 196 7.17 0.47 5.41
C ALA A 196 8.52 -0.13 5.85
N ILE A 197 8.60 -1.46 5.95
CA ILE A 197 9.81 -2.18 6.40
C ILE A 197 10.41 -2.91 5.21
N ASN A 198 10.91 -2.14 4.24
CA ASN A 198 11.50 -2.66 3.00
C ASN A 198 12.65 -3.67 3.22
N TYR A 199 13.26 -3.63 4.42
CA TYR A 199 14.40 -4.45 4.82
C TYR A 199 14.02 -5.83 5.36
N ILE A 200 12.73 -6.09 5.63
CA ILE A 200 12.25 -7.40 6.09
C ILE A 200 11.37 -8.03 5.01
N ARG A 201 11.88 -9.11 4.42
CA ARG A 201 11.18 -9.88 3.39
C ARG A 201 11.16 -11.35 3.78
N PHE A 202 9.96 -11.92 3.86
CA PHE A 202 9.79 -13.32 4.19
C PHE A 202 9.65 -14.14 2.89
N PRO A 203 10.54 -15.11 2.64
CA PRO A 203 10.45 -15.92 1.44
C PRO A 203 9.18 -16.78 1.44
N LEU A 204 8.53 -16.90 0.28
CA LEU A 204 7.37 -17.76 0.11
C LEU A 204 7.71 -18.98 -0.75
N LYS A 205 7.46 -20.18 -0.21
CA LYS A 205 7.62 -21.44 -0.93
C LYS A 205 6.63 -21.62 -2.08
N LYS A 206 5.47 -20.96 -1.99
CA LYS A 206 4.38 -21.08 -2.96
C LYS A 206 3.96 -19.72 -3.48
N MET A 207 3.74 -19.66 -4.79
CA MET A 207 2.98 -18.55 -5.37
C MET A 207 1.50 -18.75 -5.04
N ILE A 208 0.91 -17.80 -4.34
CA ILE A 208 -0.53 -17.79 -4.06
C ILE A 208 -1.31 -17.23 -5.24
N SER A 209 -2.50 -17.75 -5.47
CA SER A 209 -3.39 -17.27 -6.53
C SER A 209 -4.06 -15.94 -6.15
N PRO A 210 -4.45 -15.10 -7.15
CA PRO A 210 -5.16 -13.85 -6.89
C PRO A 210 -6.35 -14.02 -5.94
N PHE A 211 -7.13 -15.08 -6.15
CA PHE A 211 -8.34 -15.33 -5.34
C PHE A 211 -8.00 -15.57 -3.87
N LEU A 212 -6.93 -16.31 -3.57
CA LEU A 212 -6.53 -16.60 -2.19
C LEU A 212 -5.94 -15.36 -1.50
N PHE A 213 -5.20 -14.53 -2.24
CA PHE A 213 -4.72 -13.26 -1.70
C PHE A 213 -5.90 -12.32 -1.37
N PHE A 214 -6.87 -12.19 -2.28
CA PHE A 214 -8.07 -11.40 -2.04
C PHE A 214 -8.91 -11.97 -0.88
N GLU A 215 -9.06 -13.30 -0.80
CA GLU A 215 -9.76 -13.97 0.30
C GLU A 215 -9.11 -13.66 1.64
N PHE A 216 -7.77 -13.71 1.72
CA PHE A 216 -7.02 -13.37 2.92
C PHE A 216 -7.34 -11.94 3.39
N ILE A 217 -7.31 -10.96 2.48
CA ILE A 217 -7.65 -9.57 2.80
C ILE A 217 -9.11 -9.49 3.27
N PHE A 218 -10.05 -10.02 2.48
CA PHE A 218 -11.47 -9.92 2.74
C PHE A 218 -11.87 -10.57 4.08
N LYS A 219 -11.29 -11.74 4.41
CA LYS A 219 -11.53 -12.44 5.66
C LYS A 219 -11.13 -11.63 6.89
N ASN A 220 -10.00 -10.93 6.81
CA ASN A 220 -9.44 -10.21 7.96
C ASN A 220 -10.08 -8.83 8.15
N ILE A 221 -10.56 -8.22 7.06
CA ILE A 221 -11.09 -6.85 7.08
C ILE A 221 -12.61 -6.85 7.18
N PHE A 222 -13.28 -7.67 6.39
CA PHE A 222 -14.75 -7.77 6.35
C PHE A 222 -15.25 -9.05 7.02
N LYS A 223 -14.81 -9.31 8.25
CA LYS A 223 -15.06 -10.58 8.97
C LYS A 223 -16.54 -10.99 8.96
N ALA A 224 -17.45 -10.06 9.28
CA ALA A 224 -18.89 -10.33 9.28
C ALA A 224 -19.41 -10.75 7.88
N ASN A 225 -18.97 -10.06 6.82
CA ASN A 225 -19.35 -10.42 5.45
C ASN A 225 -18.71 -11.74 4.99
N PHE A 226 -17.51 -12.03 5.49
CA PHE A 226 -16.81 -13.27 5.18
C PHE A 226 -17.54 -14.48 5.76
N ASP A 227 -18.05 -14.40 6.98
CA ASP A 227 -18.76 -15.51 7.63
C ASP A 227 -19.95 -15.96 6.79
N ASP A 228 -20.73 -15.03 6.23
CA ASP A 228 -21.84 -15.35 5.33
C ASP A 228 -21.38 -15.85 3.96
N LEU A 229 -20.36 -15.23 3.38
CA LEU A 229 -19.80 -15.64 2.09
C LEU A 229 -19.22 -17.06 2.15
N SER A 230 -18.53 -17.40 3.24
CA SER A 230 -17.81 -18.67 3.43
C SER A 230 -18.72 -19.89 3.42
N ARG A 231 -20.02 -19.69 3.74
CA ARG A 231 -21.04 -20.75 3.74
C ARG A 231 -21.50 -21.11 2.33
N LYS A 232 -21.38 -20.20 1.35
CA LYS A 232 -21.88 -20.40 -0.03
C LYS A 232 -21.09 -21.48 -0.77
N THR A 233 -21.81 -22.39 -1.44
CA THR A 233 -21.21 -23.47 -2.23
C THR A 233 -20.30 -22.95 -3.35
N SER A 234 -20.71 -21.88 -4.04
CA SER A 234 -19.91 -21.24 -5.10
C SER A 234 -18.55 -20.77 -4.59
N TYR A 235 -18.51 -20.10 -3.44
CA TYR A 235 -17.28 -19.68 -2.78
C TYR A 235 -16.37 -20.88 -2.47
N LYS A 236 -16.91 -21.96 -1.88
CA LYS A 236 -16.15 -23.17 -1.55
C LYS A 236 -15.53 -23.81 -2.79
N THR A 237 -16.27 -23.87 -3.89
CA THR A 237 -15.77 -24.36 -5.18
C THR A 237 -14.64 -23.48 -5.71
N HIS A 238 -14.83 -22.16 -5.76
CA HIS A 238 -13.80 -21.22 -6.22
C HIS A 238 -12.53 -21.30 -5.37
N LYS A 239 -12.65 -21.37 -4.05
CA LYS A 239 -11.52 -21.53 -3.13
C LYS A 239 -10.76 -22.84 -3.38
N SER A 240 -11.47 -23.94 -3.58
CA SER A 240 -10.83 -25.24 -3.86
C SER A 240 -10.06 -25.22 -5.17
N LEU A 241 -10.63 -24.62 -6.22
CA LEU A 241 -9.94 -24.44 -7.50
C LEU A 241 -8.72 -23.52 -7.38
N ALA A 242 -8.85 -22.41 -6.66
CA ALA A 242 -7.77 -21.45 -6.43
C ALA A 242 -6.58 -22.08 -5.68
N LYS A 243 -6.84 -22.97 -4.70
CA LYS A 243 -5.80 -23.73 -3.99
C LYS A 243 -5.01 -24.66 -4.90
N LYS A 244 -5.66 -25.30 -5.88
CA LYS A 244 -5.01 -26.20 -6.84
C LYS A 244 -4.08 -25.46 -7.81
N LYS A 245 -4.29 -24.16 -8.00
CA LYS A 245 -3.50 -23.33 -8.91
C LYS A 245 -2.31 -22.64 -8.24
N SER A 246 -2.25 -22.63 -6.91
CA SER A 246 -1.03 -22.24 -6.20
C SER A 246 0.06 -23.26 -6.49
N PHE A 247 1.25 -22.80 -6.89
CA PHE A 247 2.35 -23.68 -7.29
C PHE A 247 3.60 -23.41 -6.46
N ASP A 248 4.41 -24.45 -6.28
CA ASP A 248 5.70 -24.36 -5.60
C ASP A 248 6.71 -23.58 -6.43
N ILE A 249 7.51 -22.76 -5.77
CA ILE A 249 8.59 -22.01 -6.39
C ILE A 249 9.82 -22.92 -6.51
N PRO A 250 10.34 -23.18 -7.72
CA PRO A 250 11.54 -23.99 -7.88
C PRO A 250 12.75 -23.32 -7.22
N GLY A 251 13.50 -24.10 -6.42
CA GLY A 251 14.71 -23.61 -5.73
C GLY A 251 14.44 -22.71 -4.53
N PHE A 252 13.28 -22.84 -3.88
CA PHE A 252 13.00 -22.17 -2.61
C PHE A 252 14.02 -22.56 -1.54
N ASN A 253 14.62 -21.56 -0.89
CA ASN A 253 15.48 -21.71 0.28
C ASN A 253 14.87 -20.93 1.46
N GLU A 254 14.58 -21.64 2.55
CA GLU A 254 13.96 -21.07 3.76
C GLU A 254 14.97 -20.30 4.62
N GLU A 255 16.26 -20.62 4.52
CA GLU A 255 17.35 -19.99 5.31
C GLU A 255 17.61 -18.53 4.92
N SER A 256 16.90 -18.01 3.93
CA SER A 256 17.09 -16.69 3.33
C SER A 256 16.01 -15.69 3.78
N ILE A 257 15.72 -15.56 5.07
CA ILE A 257 15.03 -14.35 5.54
C ILE A 257 15.95 -13.18 5.21
N PHE A 258 15.57 -12.38 4.22
CA PHE A 258 16.41 -11.29 3.74
C PHE A 258 16.22 -10.12 4.71
N LEU A 259 17.10 -10.04 5.70
CA LEU A 259 17.27 -8.90 6.59
C LEU A 259 18.39 -8.04 6.01
N ILE A 260 18.05 -6.92 5.37
CA ILE A 260 19.06 -5.94 5.02
C ILE A 260 19.43 -5.22 6.31
N HIS A 261 20.57 -5.60 6.90
CA HIS A 261 21.22 -4.74 7.88
C HIS A 261 21.71 -3.49 7.12
N LYS A 262 21.20 -2.32 7.48
CA LYS A 262 21.86 -1.06 7.11
C LYS A 262 23.15 -1.01 7.90
N ASP A 263 24.28 -1.05 7.21
CA ASP A 263 25.57 -0.60 7.75
C ASP A 263 25.49 0.88 8.14
#